data_AF-A0A1B7P1B8-F1
#
_entry.id   AF-A0A1B7P1B8-F1
#
_cell.length_a   1.000
_cell.length_b   1.000
_cell.length_c   1.000
_cell.angle_alpha   90.00
_cell.angle_beta   90.00
_cell.angle_gamma   90.00
#
_symmetry.space_group_name_H-M   'P 1'
#
loop_
_entity.id
_entity.type
_entity.pdbx_description
1 polymer ?
#
loop_
_entity_poly.entity_id
_entity_poly.type
_entity_poly.pdbx_seq_one_letter_code
_entity_poly.pdbx_strand_id
1 'polypeptide(L)'
;MEGHGIPNDLMQNFDPISIIVFIPILDRLVYPILQRLHIPFRPISRITLGFIVASLAMMYAAIVQHLIYSAGPCYEHPLCDLSIVDGVALGNHVHIGIQTPAYVFIGVSEIFASVSGLEYAYTKAPPSMKSFVQAMYLLTNAFGSALGEALLPAAYDPAILWMFAGLCIASFCCGIIFWLTFRKLNDREEAMNALDITDSDEDMDEKVEPVPGKENQRA
;
A
#
# COMPACT_ATOMS: atom_id res chain seq x y z
N MET A 1 24.28 12.87 2.40
CA MET A 1 24.07 12.23 1.09
C MET A 1 24.42 13.22 0.03
N GLU A 2 25.15 12.76 -0.97
CA GLU A 2 25.48 13.58 -2.13
C GLU A 2 24.35 13.45 -3.17
N GLY A 3 23.78 14.60 -3.56
CA GLY A 3 22.66 14.64 -4.48
C GLY A 3 23.05 14.44 -5.95
N HIS A 4 24.31 14.63 -6.34
CA HIS A 4 24.79 14.58 -7.73
C HIS A 4 23.82 15.17 -8.78
N GLY A 5 23.19 16.33 -8.46
CA GLY A 5 22.23 17.00 -9.34
C GLY A 5 20.78 16.51 -9.26
N ILE A 6 20.48 15.52 -8.42
CA ILE A 6 19.12 15.03 -8.14
C ILE A 6 18.51 15.84 -6.98
N PRO A 7 17.38 16.53 -7.20
CA PRO A 7 16.67 17.23 -6.12
C PRO A 7 16.18 16.26 -5.04
N ASN A 8 16.26 16.65 -3.78
CA ASN A 8 15.70 15.86 -2.67
C ASN A 8 14.17 15.68 -2.85
N ASP A 9 13.49 16.69 -3.38
CA ASP A 9 12.06 16.65 -3.68
C ASP A 9 11.69 15.57 -4.73
N LEU A 10 12.65 15.14 -5.56
CA LEU A 10 12.43 14.04 -6.49
C LEU A 10 12.24 12.71 -5.76
N MET A 11 12.80 12.55 -4.55
CA MET A 11 12.71 11.30 -3.78
C MET A 11 11.25 10.92 -3.47
N GLN A 12 10.43 11.91 -3.07
CA GLN A 12 9.01 11.67 -2.77
C GLN A 12 8.18 11.35 -4.02
N ASN A 13 8.60 11.83 -5.19
CA ASN A 13 7.90 11.56 -6.45
C ASN A 13 8.11 10.12 -6.97
N PHE A 14 9.11 9.39 -6.47
CA PHE A 14 9.33 8.00 -6.88
C PHE A 14 8.19 7.07 -6.47
N ASP A 15 7.47 7.38 -5.40
CA ASP A 15 6.36 6.56 -4.92
C ASP A 15 5.17 6.53 -5.92
N PRO A 16 4.56 7.67 -6.31
CA PRO A 16 3.52 7.66 -7.34
C PRO A 16 4.02 7.19 -8.72
N ILE A 17 5.29 7.44 -9.06
CA ILE A 17 5.89 6.91 -10.29
C ILE A 17 5.95 5.37 -10.25
N SER A 18 6.33 4.80 -9.11
CA SER A 18 6.33 3.35 -8.89
C SER A 18 4.93 2.79 -9.15
N ILE A 19 3.89 3.41 -8.58
CA ILE A 19 2.51 2.97 -8.77
C ILE A 19 2.11 2.95 -10.25
N ILE A 20 2.38 4.04 -10.98
CA ILE A 20 2.06 4.16 -12.41
C ILE A 20 2.73 3.06 -13.25
N VAL A 21 3.97 2.70 -12.90
CA VAL A 21 4.74 1.66 -13.62
C VAL A 21 4.31 0.25 -13.22
N PHE A 22 4.05 0.00 -11.93
CA PHE A 22 3.78 -1.34 -11.41
C PHE A 22 2.34 -1.80 -11.60
N ILE A 23 1.34 -0.91 -11.60
CA ILE A 23 -0.06 -1.29 -11.88
C ILE A 23 -0.20 -2.08 -13.20
N PRO A 24 0.25 -1.58 -14.37
CA PRO A 24 0.09 -2.33 -15.61
C PRO A 24 0.90 -3.63 -15.64
N ILE A 25 2.00 -3.71 -14.89
CA ILE A 25 2.79 -4.94 -14.73
C ILE A 25 2.00 -5.97 -13.92
N LEU A 26 1.39 -5.56 -12.81
CA LEU A 26 0.57 -6.43 -11.99
C LEU A 26 -0.64 -6.96 -12.77
N ASP A 27 -1.34 -6.07 -13.48
CA ASP A 27 -2.53 -6.41 -14.25
C ASP A 27 -2.25 -7.31 -15.46
N ARG A 28 -1.18 -7.02 -16.21
CA ARG A 28 -0.88 -7.74 -17.47
C ARG A 28 0.03 -8.94 -17.31
N LEU A 29 0.81 -9.01 -16.23
CA LEU A 29 1.80 -10.08 -16.04
C LEU A 29 1.47 -10.89 -14.80
N VAL A 30 1.39 -10.27 -13.62
CA VAL A 30 1.30 -11.02 -12.36
C VAL A 30 -0.04 -11.73 -12.20
N TYR A 31 -1.17 -11.03 -12.37
CA TYR A 31 -2.49 -11.64 -12.26
C TYR A 31 -2.76 -12.76 -13.27
N PRO A 32 -2.45 -12.62 -14.58
CA PRO A 32 -2.66 -13.73 -15.52
C PRO A 32 -1.74 -14.92 -15.25
N ILE A 33 -0.51 -14.71 -14.78
CA ILE A 33 0.37 -15.82 -14.36
C ILE A 33 -0.23 -16.53 -13.14
N LEU A 34 -0.73 -15.78 -12.17
CA LEU A 34 -1.29 -16.36 -10.96
C LEU A 34 -2.59 -17.14 -11.23
N GLN A 35 -3.41 -16.66 -12.17
CA GLN A 35 -4.56 -17.38 -12.70
C GLN A 35 -4.15 -18.68 -13.42
N ARG A 36 -3.07 -18.67 -14.22
CA ARG A 36 -2.54 -19.90 -14.84
C ARG A 36 -2.06 -20.92 -13.80
N LEU A 37 -1.54 -20.45 -12.67
CA LEU A 37 -1.14 -21.28 -11.54
C LEU A 37 -2.33 -21.72 -10.66
N HIS A 38 -3.57 -21.34 -10.99
CA HIS A 38 -4.79 -21.66 -10.24
C HIS A 38 -4.75 -21.23 -8.76
N ILE A 39 -3.97 -20.20 -8.43
CA ILE A 39 -3.92 -19.66 -7.07
C ILE A 39 -4.94 -18.52 -6.99
N PRO A 40 -6.04 -18.65 -6.20
CA PRO A 40 -7.03 -17.60 -6.08
C PRO A 40 -6.41 -16.42 -5.31
N PHE A 41 -6.16 -15.30 -6.00
CA PHE A 41 -5.58 -14.11 -5.39
C PHE A 41 -6.66 -13.24 -4.74
N ARG A 42 -7.17 -13.73 -3.62
CA ARG A 42 -8.29 -13.11 -2.90
C ARG A 42 -7.90 -11.75 -2.30
N PRO A 43 -8.81 -10.76 -2.24
CA PRO A 43 -8.54 -9.41 -1.73
C PRO A 43 -7.84 -9.37 -0.36
N ILE A 44 -8.23 -10.24 0.57
CA ILE A 44 -7.61 -10.30 1.92
C ILE A 44 -6.15 -10.75 1.86
N SER A 45 -5.83 -11.68 0.95
CA SER A 45 -4.46 -12.15 0.72
C SER A 45 -3.61 -11.06 0.04
N ARG A 46 -4.21 -10.25 -0.84
CA ARG A 46 -3.59 -9.05 -1.43
C ARG A 46 -3.18 -8.06 -0.35
N ILE A 47 -4.11 -7.71 0.52
CA ILE A 47 -3.86 -6.74 1.61
C ILE A 47 -2.78 -7.25 2.56
N THR A 48 -2.82 -8.54 2.90
CA THR A 48 -1.78 -9.17 3.72
C THR A 48 -0.40 -9.07 3.07
N LEU A 49 -0.30 -9.34 1.76
CA LEU A 49 0.95 -9.20 1.01
C LEU A 49 1.45 -7.75 1.04
N GLY A 50 0.55 -6.76 0.94
CA GLY A 50 0.90 -5.34 1.08
C GLY A 50 1.62 -5.04 2.39
N PHE A 51 1.10 -5.48 3.53
CA PHE A 51 1.77 -5.30 4.83
C PHE A 51 3.14 -5.99 4.91
N ILE A 52 3.31 -7.16 4.27
CA ILE A 52 4.62 -7.84 4.21
C ILE A 52 5.60 -7.03 3.36
N VAL A 53 5.18 -6.52 2.20
CA VAL A 53 6.02 -5.67 1.35
C VAL A 53 6.37 -4.35 2.05
N ALA A 54 5.43 -3.74 2.80
CA ALA A 54 5.70 -2.57 3.63
C ALA A 54 6.80 -2.84 4.67
N SER A 55 6.73 -4.00 5.33
CA SER A 55 7.74 -4.41 6.31
C SER A 55 9.12 -4.59 5.64
N LEU A 56 9.17 -5.21 4.47
CA LEU A 56 10.41 -5.33 3.69
C LEU A 56 10.96 -3.97 3.27
N ALA A 57 10.10 -3.00 2.93
CA ALA A 57 10.50 -1.63 2.62
C ALA A 57 11.15 -0.95 3.83
N MET A 58 10.54 -1.08 5.01
CA MET A 58 11.09 -0.54 6.27
C MET A 58 12.39 -1.24 6.69
N MET A 59 12.50 -2.55 6.46
CA MET A 59 13.73 -3.30 6.67
C MET A 59 14.85 -2.78 5.76
N TYR A 60 14.56 -2.56 4.47
CA TYR A 60 15.52 -1.98 3.54
C TYR A 60 15.90 -0.55 3.93
N ALA A 61 14.94 0.27 4.35
CA ALA A 61 15.20 1.62 4.86
C ALA A 61 16.12 1.61 6.09
N ALA A 62 15.92 0.67 7.02
CA ALA A 62 16.81 0.51 8.19
C ALA A 62 18.23 0.10 7.78
N ILE A 63 18.38 -0.78 6.78
CA ILE A 63 19.69 -1.16 6.22
C ILE A 63 20.37 0.05 5.58
N VAL A 64 19.64 0.81 4.75
CA VAL A 64 20.16 2.03 4.13
C VAL A 64 20.55 3.05 5.20
N GLN A 65 19.74 3.23 6.25
CA GLN A 65 20.08 4.09 7.38
C GLN A 65 21.37 3.67 8.07
N HIS A 66 21.56 2.36 8.29
CA HIS A 66 22.79 1.82 8.84
C HIS A 66 24.01 2.06 7.93
N LEU A 67 23.84 1.93 6.61
CA LEU A 67 24.89 2.24 5.63
C LEU A 67 25.24 3.73 5.63
N ILE A 68 24.26 4.63 5.78
CA ILE A 68 24.50 6.07 5.90
C ILE A 68 25.32 6.38 7.15
N TYR A 69 24.98 5.80 8.30
CA TYR A 69 25.72 6.00 9.54
C TYR A 69 27.11 5.34 9.54
N SER A 70 27.33 4.35 8.68
CA SER A 70 28.64 3.70 8.51
C SER A 70 29.55 4.40 7.49
N ALA A 71 29.01 5.35 6.72
CA ALA A 71 29.77 6.12 5.73
C ALA A 71 30.31 7.43 6.34
N GLY A 72 31.57 7.76 6.06
CA GLY A 72 32.19 9.02 6.48
C GLY A 72 31.61 10.24 5.73
N PRO A 73 31.89 11.48 6.18
CA PRO A 73 32.84 11.86 7.24
C PRO A 73 32.26 11.96 8.66
N CYS A 74 30.92 11.96 8.84
CA CYS A 74 30.30 12.29 10.13
C CYS A 74 29.53 11.14 10.82
N TYR A 75 29.53 9.93 10.25
CA TYR A 75 28.96 8.70 10.83
C TYR A 75 27.59 8.90 11.51
N GLU A 76 27.49 8.67 12.83
CA GLU A 76 26.26 8.74 13.65
C GLU A 76 25.70 10.15 13.87
N HIS A 77 26.45 11.20 13.46
CA HIS A 77 26.03 12.59 13.56
C HIS A 77 26.12 13.25 12.18
N PRO A 78 25.19 12.97 11.25
CA PRO A 78 25.17 13.62 9.95
C PRO A 78 25.16 15.15 10.12
N LEU A 79 25.91 15.86 9.27
CA LEU A 79 26.13 17.33 9.31
C LEU A 79 27.13 17.85 10.37
N CYS A 80 28.18 17.08 10.71
CA CYS A 80 29.28 17.58 11.53
C CYS A 80 30.10 18.68 10.83
N ASP A 81 30.88 19.49 11.56
CA ASP A 81 31.65 20.61 10.99
C ASP A 81 32.61 20.22 9.84
N LEU A 82 33.03 18.94 9.79
CA LEU A 82 33.84 18.37 8.71
C LEU A 82 33.06 18.08 7.40
N SER A 83 31.73 18.14 7.44
CA SER A 83 30.86 17.98 6.27
C SER A 83 30.76 19.26 5.43
N ILE A 84 31.22 20.40 5.93
CA ILE A 84 31.13 21.67 5.21
C ILE A 84 32.30 21.78 4.22
N VAL A 85 32.03 21.58 2.94
CA VAL A 85 32.96 21.84 1.84
C VAL A 85 32.40 23.04 1.07
N ASP A 86 33.20 24.10 0.94
CA ASP A 86 32.81 25.37 0.27
C ASP A 86 31.53 26.04 0.81
N GLY A 87 31.29 25.97 2.12
CA GLY A 87 30.13 26.59 2.78
C GLY A 87 28.81 25.84 2.58
N VAL A 88 28.84 24.67 1.94
CA VAL A 88 27.69 23.78 1.76
C VAL A 88 27.90 22.54 2.62
N ALA A 89 26.89 22.19 3.43
CA ALA A 89 26.94 20.99 4.27
C ALA A 89 26.75 19.73 3.39
N LEU A 90 27.86 19.08 3.05
CA LEU A 90 27.94 17.84 2.29
C LEU A 90 27.81 16.65 3.24
N GLY A 91 26.58 16.17 3.47
CA GLY A 91 26.37 14.99 4.33
C GLY A 91 27.08 13.74 3.80
N ASN A 92 27.15 12.65 4.59
CA ASN A 92 27.91 11.42 4.31
C ASN A 92 27.90 10.95 2.84
N HIS A 93 29.05 10.39 2.39
CA HIS A 93 29.36 9.94 1.03
C HIS A 93 28.53 8.72 0.61
N VAL A 94 27.22 8.92 0.47
CA VAL A 94 26.26 7.92 0.02
C VAL A 94 25.41 8.55 -1.06
N HIS A 95 25.31 7.84 -2.19
CA HIS A 95 24.50 8.23 -3.34
C HIS A 95 23.01 8.19 -2.98
N ILE A 96 22.29 9.29 -3.19
CA ILE A 96 20.87 9.42 -2.82
C ILE A 96 19.97 8.33 -3.43
N GLY A 97 20.30 7.85 -4.64
CA GLY A 97 19.56 6.80 -5.33
C GLY A 97 19.55 5.43 -4.64
N ILE A 98 20.36 5.20 -3.60
CA ILE A 98 20.23 3.97 -2.79
C ILE A 98 18.91 3.91 -2.01
N GLN A 99 18.24 5.05 -1.83
CA GLN A 99 16.90 5.12 -1.22
C GLN A 99 15.79 4.74 -2.19
N THR A 100 16.00 4.85 -3.51
CA THR A 100 14.97 4.62 -4.53
C THR A 100 14.25 3.27 -4.37
N PRO A 101 14.93 2.14 -4.09
CA PRO A 101 14.24 0.86 -3.88
C PRO A 101 13.28 0.87 -2.68
N ALA A 102 13.53 1.67 -1.64
CA ALA A 102 12.63 1.80 -0.50
C ALA A 102 11.28 2.39 -0.93
N TYR A 103 11.31 3.49 -1.69
CA TYR A 103 10.11 4.13 -2.25
C TYR A 103 9.39 3.21 -3.23
N VAL A 104 10.13 2.45 -4.04
CA VAL A 104 9.52 1.47 -4.95
C VAL A 104 8.76 0.39 -4.18
N PHE A 105 9.34 -0.17 -3.12
CA PHE A 105 8.66 -1.17 -2.29
C PHE A 105 7.43 -0.59 -1.56
N ILE A 106 7.50 0.65 -1.08
CA ILE A 106 6.32 1.32 -0.51
C ILE A 106 5.20 1.45 -1.55
N GLY A 107 5.50 1.91 -2.76
CA GLY A 107 4.48 2.02 -3.82
C GLY A 107 3.87 0.66 -4.19
N VAL A 108 4.67 -0.41 -4.27
CA VAL A 108 4.15 -1.77 -4.49
C VAL A 108 3.26 -2.23 -3.33
N SER A 109 3.66 -1.95 -2.09
CA SER A 109 2.84 -2.20 -0.91
C SER A 109 1.50 -1.46 -0.97
N GLU A 110 1.51 -0.19 -1.39
CA GLU A 110 0.30 0.63 -1.51
C GLU A 110 -0.69 0.03 -2.51
N ILE A 111 -0.22 -0.49 -3.65
CA ILE A 111 -1.10 -1.18 -4.61
C ILE A 111 -1.80 -2.38 -3.95
N PHE A 112 -1.07 -3.17 -3.16
CA PHE A 112 -1.61 -4.37 -2.54
C PHE A 112 -2.50 -4.10 -1.32
N ALA A 113 -2.16 -3.12 -0.49
CA ALA A 113 -2.93 -2.79 0.72
C ALA A 113 -4.01 -1.74 0.45
N SER A 114 -3.62 -0.55 0.01
CA SER A 114 -4.48 0.62 -0.11
C SER A 114 -5.48 0.50 -1.27
N VAL A 115 -4.99 0.24 -2.48
CA VAL A 115 -5.87 0.13 -3.66
C VAL A 115 -6.82 -1.05 -3.54
N SER A 116 -6.28 -2.23 -3.18
CA SER A 116 -7.09 -3.45 -3.03
C SER A 116 -8.06 -3.35 -1.85
N GLY A 117 -7.65 -2.73 -0.74
CA GLY A 117 -8.51 -2.51 0.42
C GLY A 117 -9.68 -1.58 0.11
N LEU A 118 -9.42 -0.51 -0.63
CA LEU A 118 -10.45 0.42 -1.05
C LEU A 118 -11.40 -0.22 -2.08
N GLU A 119 -10.88 -0.90 -3.09
CA GLU A 119 -11.66 -1.67 -4.07
C GLU A 119 -12.60 -2.67 -3.37
N TYR A 120 -12.08 -3.43 -2.41
CA TYR A 120 -12.86 -4.36 -1.61
C TYR A 120 -13.95 -3.67 -0.77
N ALA A 121 -13.61 -2.55 -0.12
CA ALA A 121 -14.58 -1.80 0.68
C ALA A 121 -15.70 -1.21 -0.18
N TYR A 122 -15.39 -0.73 -1.39
CA TYR A 122 -16.38 -0.17 -2.32
C TYR A 122 -17.31 -1.22 -2.93
N THR A 123 -16.79 -2.41 -3.22
CA THR A 123 -17.58 -3.51 -3.80
C THR A 123 -18.54 -4.12 -2.78
N LYS A 124 -18.21 -4.08 -1.49
CA LYS A 124 -19.08 -4.55 -0.40
C LYS A 124 -19.97 -3.46 0.21
N ALA A 125 -19.83 -2.20 -0.21
CA ALA A 125 -20.66 -1.10 0.27
C ALA A 125 -21.98 -1.00 -0.52
N PRO A 126 -23.13 -0.78 0.15
CA PRO A 126 -24.39 -0.52 -0.55
C PRO A 126 -24.29 0.78 -1.36
N PRO A 127 -25.05 0.92 -2.47
CA PRO A 127 -24.91 2.05 -3.39
C PRO A 127 -25.02 3.43 -2.74
N SER A 128 -25.88 3.57 -1.71
CA SER A 128 -26.09 4.81 -0.96
C SER A 128 -24.96 5.17 0.02
N MET A 129 -24.06 4.25 0.35
CA MET A 129 -23.01 4.43 1.37
C MET A 129 -21.59 4.49 0.80
N LYS A 130 -21.41 4.39 -0.52
CA LYS A 130 -20.07 4.42 -1.14
C LYS A 130 -19.24 5.65 -0.75
N SER A 131 -19.86 6.83 -0.71
CA SER A 131 -19.20 8.07 -0.28
C SER A 131 -18.83 8.07 1.21
N PHE A 132 -19.62 7.41 2.06
CA PHE A 132 -19.32 7.28 3.47
C PHE A 132 -18.10 6.37 3.71
N VAL A 133 -18.02 5.25 2.98
CA VAL A 133 -16.86 4.34 3.03
C VAL A 133 -15.58 5.04 2.58
N GLN A 134 -15.64 5.86 1.52
CA GLN A 134 -14.51 6.68 1.08
C GLN A 134 -14.05 7.68 2.15
N ALA A 135 -15.00 8.33 2.84
CA ALA A 135 -14.68 9.26 3.90
C ALA A 135 -13.98 8.55 5.08
N MET A 136 -14.41 7.35 5.45
CA MET A 136 -13.75 6.53 6.47
C MET A 136 -12.33 6.11 6.04
N TYR A 137 -12.12 5.79 4.77
CA TYR A 137 -10.80 5.50 4.24
C TYR A 137 -9.87 6.73 4.32
N LEU A 138 -10.32 7.90 3.88
CA LEU A 138 -9.53 9.15 4.00
C LEU A 138 -9.26 9.52 5.46
N LEU A 139 -10.19 9.21 6.37
CA LEU A 139 -9.98 9.41 7.80
C LEU A 139 -8.83 8.54 8.33
N THR A 140 -8.66 7.31 7.85
CA THR A 140 -7.50 6.49 8.24
C THR A 140 -6.18 7.09 7.78
N ASN A 141 -6.14 7.74 6.60
CA ASN A 141 -4.96 8.48 6.14
C ASN A 141 -4.65 9.67 7.07
N ALA A 142 -5.66 10.41 7.52
CA ALA A 142 -5.46 11.52 8.46
C ALA A 142 -4.85 11.04 9.79
N PHE A 143 -5.33 9.92 10.34
CA PHE A 143 -4.72 9.31 11.53
C PHE A 143 -3.29 8.83 11.28
N GLY A 144 -3.01 8.25 10.11
CA GLY A 144 -1.66 7.87 9.70
C GLY A 144 -0.71 9.06 9.67
N SER A 145 -1.11 10.17 9.05
CA SER A 145 -0.31 11.40 9.02
C SER A 145 -0.10 11.98 10.41
N ALA A 146 -1.15 12.02 11.25
CA ALA A 146 -1.04 12.50 12.63
C ALA A 146 -0.08 11.65 13.48
N LEU A 147 -0.09 10.32 13.31
CA LEU A 147 0.89 9.43 13.94
C LEU A 147 2.30 9.68 13.42
N GLY A 148 2.47 9.92 12.12
CA GLY A 148 3.75 10.29 11.53
C GLY A 148 4.34 11.56 12.15
N GLU A 149 3.52 12.62 12.29
CA GLU A 149 3.93 13.86 12.95
C GLU A 149 4.24 13.66 14.43
N ALA A 150 3.44 12.85 15.13
CA ALA A 150 3.66 12.55 16.54
C ALA A 150 4.99 11.81 16.80
N LEU A 151 5.52 11.08 15.81
CA LEU A 151 6.79 10.36 15.89
C LEU A 151 8.01 11.21 15.52
N LEU A 152 7.84 12.42 14.98
CA LEU A 152 8.96 13.31 14.61
C LEU A 152 9.93 13.59 15.78
N PRO A 153 9.50 13.80 17.04
CA PRO A 153 10.43 14.01 18.15
C PRO A 153 11.31 12.79 18.45
N ALA A 154 10.92 11.60 18.02
CA ALA A 154 11.72 10.38 18.13
C ALA A 154 12.72 10.22 16.97
N ALA A 155 12.62 11.04 15.92
CA ALA A 155 13.49 11.02 14.74
C ALA A 155 14.75 11.87 14.93
N TYR A 156 15.52 11.61 16.00
CA TYR A 156 16.85 12.21 16.22
C TYR A 156 17.96 11.21 15.90
N ASP A 157 19.10 11.69 15.44
CA ASP A 157 20.28 10.83 15.19
C ASP A 157 20.92 10.38 16.51
N PRO A 158 21.33 9.11 16.67
CA PRO A 158 21.20 7.96 15.74
C PRO A 158 19.91 7.13 15.91
N ALA A 159 18.97 7.57 16.75
CA ALA A 159 17.75 6.84 17.09
C ALA A 159 16.76 6.64 15.92
N ILE A 160 16.91 7.36 14.81
CA ILE A 160 16.13 7.16 13.56
C ILE A 160 16.19 5.69 13.08
N LEU A 161 17.31 5.00 13.28
CA LEU A 161 17.43 3.57 12.93
C LEU A 161 16.44 2.72 13.74
N TRP A 162 16.30 2.99 15.04
CA TRP A 162 15.33 2.30 15.91
C TRP A 162 13.89 2.60 15.51
N MET A 163 13.61 3.80 15.00
CA MET A 163 12.30 4.13 14.45
C MET A 163 11.98 3.26 13.23
N PHE A 164 12.90 3.11 12.27
CA PHE A 164 12.69 2.23 11.11
C PHE A 164 12.57 0.75 11.50
N ALA A 165 13.39 0.27 12.44
CA ALA A 165 13.28 -1.08 12.97
C ALA A 165 11.93 -1.31 13.68
N GLY A 166 11.47 -0.34 14.47
CA GLY A 166 10.15 -0.36 15.11
C GLY A 166 9.01 -0.41 14.11
N LEU A 167 9.05 0.42 13.05
CA LEU A 167 8.05 0.41 11.97
C LEU A 167 8.08 -0.89 11.17
N CYS A 168 9.25 -1.48 10.94
CA CYS A 168 9.40 -2.79 10.30
C CYS A 168 8.69 -3.90 11.10
N ILE A 169 8.92 -3.96 12.42
CA ILE A 169 8.30 -4.95 13.30
C ILE A 169 6.80 -4.68 13.42
N ALA A 170 6.39 -3.42 13.60
CA ALA A 170 5.00 -3.04 13.73
C ALA A 170 4.18 -3.39 12.48
N SER A 171 4.68 -3.07 11.29
CA SER A 171 4.03 -3.42 10.02
C SER A 171 3.94 -4.94 9.81
N PHE A 172 4.99 -5.68 10.15
CA PHE A 172 4.99 -7.15 10.08
C PHE A 172 3.95 -7.77 11.02
N CYS A 173 3.94 -7.33 12.28
CA CYS A 173 2.96 -7.77 13.28
C CYS A 173 1.54 -7.40 12.87
N CYS A 174 1.33 -6.19 12.33
CA CYS A 174 0.04 -5.76 11.80
C CYS A 174 -0.43 -6.68 10.66
N GLY A 175 0.47 -7.02 9.72
CA GLY A 175 0.18 -7.99 8.65
C GLY A 175 -0.21 -9.37 9.18
N ILE A 176 0.50 -9.89 10.19
CA ILE A 176 0.18 -11.16 10.84
C ILE A 176 -1.18 -11.10 11.54
N ILE A 177 -1.44 -10.04 12.32
CA ILE A 177 -2.70 -9.85 13.05
C ILE A 177 -3.87 -9.73 12.06
N PHE A 178 -3.69 -8.96 10.99
CA PHE A 178 -4.66 -8.81 9.93
C PHE A 178 -4.99 -10.16 9.30
N TRP A 179 -3.96 -10.93 8.92
CA TRP A 179 -4.15 -12.26 8.36
C TRP A 179 -4.87 -13.20 9.32
N LEU A 180 -4.47 -13.27 10.59
CA LEU A 180 -5.10 -14.13 11.59
C LEU A 180 -6.56 -13.78 11.86
N THR A 181 -6.89 -12.49 11.82
CA THR A 181 -8.25 -11.97 12.08
C THR A 181 -9.15 -12.19 10.87
N PHE A 182 -8.67 -11.87 9.67
CA PHE A 182 -9.46 -11.85 8.45
C PHE A 182 -9.37 -13.13 7.60
N ARG A 183 -8.51 -14.09 7.93
CA ARG A 183 -8.49 -15.40 7.23
C ARG A 183 -9.84 -16.09 7.21
N LYS A 184 -10.66 -15.93 8.25
CA LYS A 184 -12.02 -16.51 8.30
C LYS A 184 -13.01 -15.76 7.41
N LEU A 185 -12.76 -14.48 7.14
CA LEU A 185 -13.58 -13.69 6.22
C LEU A 185 -13.35 -14.13 4.78
N ASN A 186 -12.15 -14.66 4.47
CA ASN A 186 -11.80 -15.23 3.18
C ASN A 186 -12.69 -16.41 2.77
N ASP A 187 -13.19 -17.20 3.74
CA ASP A 187 -14.13 -18.31 3.49
C ASP A 187 -15.57 -17.79 3.32
N ARG A 188 -15.94 -16.74 4.07
CA ARG A 188 -17.25 -16.09 3.94
C ARG A 188 -17.40 -15.32 2.64
N GLU A 189 -16.30 -14.80 2.11
CA GLU A 189 -16.27 -14.09 0.83
C GLU A 189 -16.76 -14.99 -0.31
N GLU A 190 -16.36 -16.25 -0.32
CA GLU A 190 -16.78 -17.23 -1.30
C GLU A 190 -18.30 -17.50 -1.22
N ALA A 191 -18.84 -17.61 0.00
CA ALA A 191 -20.28 -17.74 0.22
C ALA A 191 -21.06 -16.48 -0.19
N MET A 192 -20.57 -15.27 0.13
CA MET A 192 -21.21 -14.02 -0.27
C MET A 192 -21.21 -13.84 -1.79
N ASN A 193 -20.10 -14.16 -2.46
CA ASN A 193 -20.01 -14.05 -3.91
C ASN A 193 -20.92 -15.07 -4.62
N ALA A 194 -21.15 -16.25 -4.03
CA ALA A 194 -22.10 -17.22 -4.57
C ALA A 194 -23.56 -16.74 -4.46
N LEU A 195 -23.91 -16.06 -3.37
CA LEU A 195 -25.25 -15.47 -3.19
C LEU A 195 -25.48 -14.29 -4.15
N ASP A 196 -24.51 -13.38 -4.30
CA ASP A 196 -24.62 -12.24 -5.22
C ASP A 196 -24.87 -12.71 -6.67
N ILE A 197 -24.26 -13.82 -7.11
CA ILE A 197 -24.51 -14.41 -8.43
C ILE A 197 -25.95 -14.96 -8.52
N THR A 198 -26.43 -15.61 -7.46
CA THR A 198 -27.77 -16.21 -7.43
C THR A 198 -28.85 -15.12 -7.48
N ASP A 199 -28.74 -14.06 -6.67
CA ASP A 199 -29.65 -12.91 -6.70
C ASP A 199 -29.64 -12.22 -8.07
N SER A 200 -28.46 -12.13 -8.71
CA SER A 200 -28.30 -11.55 -10.04
C SER A 200 -29.00 -12.39 -11.12
N ASP A 201 -28.90 -13.71 -11.03
CA ASP A 201 -29.53 -14.64 -11.98
C ASP A 201 -31.06 -14.64 -11.79
N GLU A 202 -31.55 -14.62 -10.55
CA GLU A 202 -32.99 -14.50 -10.23
C GLU A 202 -33.58 -13.17 -10.75
N ASP A 203 -32.89 -12.04 -10.55
CA ASP A 203 -33.28 -10.72 -11.06
C ASP A 203 -33.31 -10.64 -12.60
N MET A 204 -32.54 -11.48 -13.29
CA MET A 204 -32.52 -11.59 -14.75
C MET A 204 -33.66 -12.47 -15.24
N ASP A 205 -33.91 -13.60 -14.57
CA ASP A 205 -35.00 -14.51 -14.90
C ASP A 205 -36.39 -13.86 -14.67
N GLU A 206 -36.56 -13.08 -13.60
CA GLU A 206 -37.81 -12.33 -13.34
C GLU A 206 -38.10 -11.29 -14.44
N LYS A 207 -37.07 -10.69 -15.04
CA LYS A 207 -37.23 -9.73 -16.16
C LYS A 207 -37.47 -10.40 -17.51
N VAL A 208 -37.21 -11.70 -17.62
CA VAL A 208 -37.37 -12.49 -18.85
C VAL A 208 -38.74 -13.18 -18.91
N GLU A 209 -39.45 -13.33 -17.78
CA GLU A 209 -40.82 -13.84 -17.81
C GLU A 209 -41.76 -12.89 -18.60
N PRO A 210 -42.42 -13.37 -19.66
CA PRO A 210 -43.32 -12.53 -20.44
C PRO A 210 -44.56 -12.18 -19.61
N VAL A 211 -44.80 -10.88 -19.41
CA VAL A 211 -46.04 -10.36 -18.82
C VAL A 211 -47.24 -10.98 -19.56
N PRO A 212 -48.17 -11.68 -18.87
CA PRO A 212 -49.29 -12.32 -19.52
C PRO A 212 -50.11 -11.26 -20.27
N GLY A 213 -50.22 -11.44 -21.58
CA GLY A 213 -50.87 -10.51 -22.49
C GLY A 213 -52.30 -10.21 -22.06
N LYS A 214 -52.62 -8.93 -21.90
CA LYS A 214 -54.00 -8.46 -21.85
C LYS A 214 -54.60 -8.59 -23.25
N GLU A 215 -55.21 -9.74 -23.50
CA GLU A 215 -56.00 -10.01 -24.69
C GLU A 215 -57.29 -9.18 -24.67
N ASN A 216 -57.50 -8.43 -25.75
CA ASN A 216 -58.76 -7.91 -26.28
C ASN A 216 -59.82 -7.34 -25.32
N GLN A 217 -60.03 -6.03 -25.41
CA GLN A 217 -61.36 -5.45 -25.59
C GLN A 217 -61.27 -4.29 -26.59
N ARG A 218 -61.63 -4.59 -27.84
CA ARG A 218 -61.99 -3.62 -28.90
C ARG A 218 -63.49 -3.34 -28.82
N ALA A 219 -63.84 -2.14 -29.29
CA ALA A 219 -65.17 -1.58 -29.61
C ALA A 219 -65.89 -0.86 -28.46
#